data_AF-A0A2E4XYR0-F1
#
_entry.id   AF-A0A2E4XYR0-F1
#
_cell.length_a   1.000
_cell.length_b   1.000
_cell.length_c   1.000
_cell.angle_alpha   90.00
_cell.angle_beta   90.00
_cell.angle_gamma   90.00
#
_symmetry.space_group_name_H-M   'P 1'
#
loop_
_entity.id
_entity.type
_entity.pdbx_description
1 polymer ?
#
loop_
_entity_poly.entity_id
_entity_poly.type
_entity_poly.pdbx_seq_one_letter_code
_entity_poly.pdbx_strand_id
1 'polypeptide(L)' 'MATKRHKPEEIVRKLRQVDVLVGQGQSRIDAIRQVQITEQTYYRWRKQYGGMGTDQLKELK' A
#
# COMPACT_ATOMS: atom_id res chain seq x y z
N MET A 1 -16.06 -4.62 -15.89
CA MET A 1 -15.79 -4.88 -14.47
C MET A 1 -15.53 -3.55 -13.79
N ALA A 2 -16.35 -3.15 -12.82
CA ALA A 2 -16.18 -1.87 -12.14
C ALA A 2 -14.83 -1.86 -11.42
N THR A 3 -13.87 -1.09 -11.94
CA THR A 3 -12.61 -0.81 -11.26
C THR A 3 -12.93 0.02 -10.04
N LYS A 4 -13.27 -0.64 -8.92
CA LYS A 4 -13.35 0.01 -7.61
C LYS A 4 -11.99 0.64 -7.36
N ARG A 5 -11.89 1.97 -7.57
CA ARG A 5 -10.69 2.72 -7.27
C ARG A 5 -10.46 2.63 -5.77
N HIS A 6 -9.31 2.09 -5.37
CA HIS A 6 -8.89 2.14 -3.98
C HIS A 6 -8.74 3.63 -3.59
N LYS A 7 -9.34 4.01 -2.47
CA LYS A 7 -9.14 5.35 -1.92
C LYS A 7 -7.67 5.52 -1.52
N PRO A 8 -7.08 6.73 -1.63
CA PRO A 8 -5.70 6.97 -1.19
C PRO A 8 -5.40 6.45 0.22
N GLU A 9 -6.36 6.59 1.14
CA GLU A 9 -6.26 6.08 2.51
C GLU A 9 -6.11 4.55 2.56
N GLU A 10 -6.87 3.82 1.74
CA GLU A 10 -6.80 2.36 1.66
C GLU A 10 -5.46 1.90 1.07
N ILE A 11 -4.95 2.63 0.07
CA ILE A 11 -3.65 2.38 -0.54
C ILE A 11 -2.54 2.50 0.51
N VAL A 12 -2.51 3.60 1.27
CA VAL A 12 -1.48 3.81 2.29
C VAL A 12 -1.61 2.80 3.42
N ARG A 13 -2.83 2.45 3.84
CA ARG A 13 -3.03 1.40 4.85
C ARG A 13 -2.45 0.06 4.40
N LYS A 14 -2.68 -0.33 3.15
CA LYS A 14 -2.12 -1.57 2.58
C LYS A 14 -0.59 -1.53 2.47
N LEU A 15 -0.02 -0.41 2.03
CA LEU A 15 1.44 -0.23 1.97
C LEU A 15 2.06 -0.40 3.37
N ARG A 16 1.50 0.26 4.39
CA ARG A 16 1.98 0.11 5.78
C ARG A 16 1.87 -1.31 6.30
N GLN A 17 0.79 -2.01 5.97
CA GLN A 17 0.63 -3.41 6.36
C GLN A 17 1.73 -4.28 5.76
N VAL A 18 2.12 -4.04 4.50
CA VAL A 18 3.28 -4.71 3.89
C VAL A 18 4.57 -4.38 4.64
N ASP A 19 4.80 -3.11 4.96
CA ASP A 19 6.01 -2.69 5.71
C ASP A 19 6.09 -3.32 7.10
N VAL A 20 4.96 -3.44 7.82
CA VAL A 20 4.88 -4.10 9.12
C VAL A 20 5.22 -5.59 9.00
N LEU A 21 4.60 -6.31 8.04
CA LEU A 21 4.87 -7.74 7.83
C LEU A 21 6.34 -7.98 7.47
N VAL A 22 6.91 -7.12 6.61
CA VAL A 22 8.33 -7.19 6.26
C VAL A 22 9.22 -6.89 7.47
N GLY A 23 8.85 -5.91 8.31
CA GLY A 23 9.55 -5.61 9.56
C GLY A 23 9.49 -6.75 10.59
N GLN A 24 8.49 -7.62 10.50
CA GLN A 24 8.37 -8.86 11.29
C GLN A 24 9.17 -10.03 10.70
N GLY A 25 9.91 -9.82 9.60
CA GLY A 25 10.74 -10.83 8.96
C GLY A 25 10.06 -11.59 7.82
N GLN A 26 8.82 -11.25 7.45
CA GLN A 26 8.15 -11.87 6.31
C GLN A 26 8.76 -11.39 4.98
N SER A 27 8.83 -12.29 4.00
CA SER A 27 9.20 -11.91 2.63
C SER A 27 8.21 -10.89 2.09
N ARG A 28 8.72 -9.85 1.43
CA ARG A 28 7.89 -8.80 0.82
C ARG A 28 6.87 -9.35 -0.16
N ILE A 29 7.23 -10.39 -0.92
CA ILE A 29 6.32 -11.00 -1.90
C ILE A 29 5.14 -11.66 -1.17
N ASP A 30 5.40 -12.38 -0.09
CA ASP A 30 4.34 -13.01 0.71
C ASP A 30 3.47 -11.97 1.41
N ALA A 31 4.07 -10.90 1.93
CA ALA A 31 3.34 -9.78 2.54
C ALA A 31 2.41 -9.09 1.52
N ILE A 32 2.88 -8.85 0.28
CA ILE A 32 2.09 -8.30 -0.82
C ILE A 32 0.89 -9.20 -1.15
N ARG A 33 1.11 -10.52 -1.23
CA ARG A 33 0.04 -11.49 -1.48
C ARG A 33 -0.98 -11.50 -0.34
N GLN A 34 -0.53 -11.40 0.90
CA GLN A 34 -1.39 -11.39 2.08
C GLN A 34 -2.31 -10.15 2.14
N VAL A 35 -1.86 -8.99 1.65
CA VAL A 35 -2.72 -7.79 1.53
C VAL A 35 -3.57 -7.77 0.26
N GLN A 36 -3.59 -8.88 -0.49
CA GLN A 36 -4.39 -9.09 -1.70
C GLN A 36 -4.16 -8.03 -2.80
N ILE A 37 -2.91 -7.63 -3.00
CA ILE A 37 -2.53 -6.79 -4.15
C ILE A 37 -1.44 -7.48 -4.97
N THR A 38 -1.25 -7.03 -6.22
CA THR A 38 -0.15 -7.52 -7.06
C THR A 38 1.15 -6.78 -6.75
N GLU A 39 2.29 -7.42 -7.01
CA GLU A 39 3.60 -6.77 -6.87
C GLU A 39 3.72 -5.50 -7.71
N GLN A 40 3.19 -5.52 -8.94
CA GLN A 40 3.16 -4.34 -9.80
C GLN A 40 2.35 -3.19 -9.18
N THR A 41 1.18 -3.49 -8.62
CA THR A 41 0.36 -2.50 -7.90
C THR A 41 1.11 -1.95 -6.69
N TYR A 42 1.75 -2.81 -5.89
CA TYR A 42 2.55 -2.40 -4.75
C TYR A 42 3.67 -1.43 -5.14
N TYR A 43 4.50 -1.76 -6.13
CA TYR A 43 5.60 -0.88 -6.54
C TYR A 43 5.11 0.44 -7.12
N ARG A 44 4.01 0.43 -7.88
CA ARG A 44 3.37 1.66 -8.38
C ARG A 44 2.88 2.53 -7.23
N TRP A 45 2.17 1.94 -6.27
CA TRP A 45 1.68 2.65 -5.10
C TRP A 45 2.80 3.16 -4.22
N ARG A 46 3.87 2.39 -4.02
CA ARG A 46 5.05 2.82 -3.25
C ARG A 46 5.76 3.99 -3.92
N LYS A 47 5.78 4.07 -5.26
CA LYS A 47 6.29 5.24 -5.99
C LYS A 47 5.40 6.48 -5.82
N GLN A 48 4.07 6.29 -5.78
CA GLN A 48 3.10 7.39 -5.75
C GLN A 48 2.76 7.87 -4.32
N TYR A 49 2.78 6.96 -3.35
CA TYR A 49 2.29 7.17 -1.98
C TYR A 49 3.31 6.77 -0.90
N GLY A 50 4.43 6.12 -1.25
CA GLY A 50 5.40 5.61 -0.26
C GLY A 50 6.18 6.71 0.48
N GLY A 51 6.13 7.95 0.02
CA GLY A 51 6.66 9.13 0.72
C GLY A 51 5.59 10.00 1.38
N MET A 52 4.29 9.67 1.24
CA MET A 52 3.22 10.44 1.86
C MET A 52 3.14 10.09 3.35
N GLY A 53 3.56 11.03 4.20
CA GLY A 53 3.28 10.98 5.63
C GLY A 53 1.77 10.97 5.89
N THR A 54 1.33 10.44 7.04
CA THR A 54 -0.08 10.50 7.49
C THR A 54 -0.72 11.87 7.34
N ASP A 55 0.07 12.93 7.45
CA ASP A 55 -0.41 14.30 7.41
C ASP A 55 -0.76 14.76 5.98
N GLN A 56 -0.01 14.29 4.97
CA GLN A 56 -0.24 14.61 3.55
C GLN A 56 -1.47 13.91 2.97
N LEU A 57 -1.95 12.84 3.62
CA LEU A 57 -3.22 12.19 3.28
C LEU A 57 -4.43 13.07 3.58
N LYS A 58 -4.34 14.02 4.53
CA LYS A 58 -5.43 14.93 4.87
C LYS A 58 -5.69 15.96 3.77
N GLU A 59 -4.67 16.27 2.95
CA GLU A 59 -4.76 17.23 1.84
C GLU A 59 -5.39 16.63 0.56
N LEU A 60 -5.61 15.32 0.52
CA LEU A 60 -6.25 14.61 -0.59
C LEU A 60 -7.79 14.56 -0.47
N LYS A 61 -8.37 15.31 0.47
CA LYS A 61 -9.81 15.35 0.75
C LYS A 61 -10.55 16.34 -0.15
#